data_AF-A0A3D0D060-F1
#
_entry.id   AF-A0A3D0D060-F1
#
_cell.length_a   1.000
_cell.length_b   1.000
_cell.length_c   1.000
_cell.angle_alpha   90.00
_cell.angle_beta   90.00
_cell.angle_gamma   90.00
#
_symmetry.space_group_name_H-M   'P 1'
#
loop_
_entity.id
_entity.type
_entity.pdbx_description
1 polymer ?
#
loop_
_entity_poly.entity_id
_entity_poly.type
_entity_poly.pdbx_seq_one_letter_code
_entity_poly.pdbx_strand_id
1 'polypeptide(L)'
;MRSRAAARQKRSVVLPDSLSRLDYGAKSHRVRDLLEENYGRPEAAAGGREPIDALVRAIIGQNTSHPNQERALARLHARFPDWELLAAAPLADVVACLHPAGLANQKAPRLQALIAQILDERGSLDLRFLATMEVGE
;
A
#
# COMPACT_ATOMS: atom_id res chain seq x y z
N MET A 1 -31.01 -2.39 -38.48
CA MET A 1 -30.57 -3.74 -38.08
C MET A 1 -29.54 -3.60 -36.96
N ARG A 2 -29.89 -3.94 -35.71
CA ARG A 2 -29.01 -3.77 -34.53
C ARG A 2 -28.25 -5.07 -34.27
N SER A 3 -26.92 -4.95 -34.25
CA SER A 3 -25.95 -6.00 -33.87
C SER A 3 -26.11 -6.38 -32.39
N ARG A 4 -26.13 -7.68 -32.07
CA ARG A 4 -26.20 -8.21 -30.70
C ARG A 4 -24.86 -8.85 -30.34
N ALA A 5 -24.33 -8.41 -29.21
CA ALA A 5 -23.08 -8.80 -28.59
C ALA A 5 -23.00 -10.30 -28.28
N ALA A 6 -21.84 -10.90 -28.55
CA ALA A 6 -21.50 -12.26 -28.15
C ALA A 6 -21.34 -12.33 -26.62
N ALA A 7 -22.16 -13.15 -25.97
CA ALA A 7 -22.11 -13.40 -24.54
C ALA A 7 -20.84 -14.17 -24.18
N ARG A 8 -20.02 -13.59 -23.29
CA ARG A 8 -18.82 -14.21 -22.73
C ARG A 8 -19.23 -15.35 -21.80
N GLN A 9 -19.05 -16.60 -22.26
CA GLN A 9 -19.40 -17.79 -21.50
C GLN A 9 -18.41 -17.98 -20.34
N LYS A 10 -18.86 -17.73 -19.10
CA LYS A 10 -18.09 -18.01 -17.89
C LYS A 10 -17.94 -19.53 -17.76
N ARG A 11 -16.73 -20.05 -17.97
CA ARG A 11 -16.40 -21.43 -17.61
C ARG A 11 -16.55 -21.59 -16.10
N SER A 12 -17.55 -22.37 -15.66
CA SER A 12 -17.71 -22.76 -14.27
C SER A 12 -16.62 -23.77 -13.91
N VAL A 13 -15.73 -23.42 -13.00
CA VAL A 13 -14.84 -24.38 -12.35
C VAL A 13 -15.70 -25.19 -11.40
N VAL A 14 -15.93 -26.46 -11.74
CA VAL A 14 -16.62 -27.42 -10.87
C VAL A 14 -15.57 -28.02 -9.94
N LEU A 15 -15.70 -27.77 -8.64
CA LEU A 15 -14.86 -28.37 -7.60
C LEU A 15 -15.50 -29.69 -7.15
N PRO A 16 -14.74 -30.79 -7.03
CA PRO A 16 -15.27 -32.10 -6.67
C PRO A 16 -15.73 -32.19 -5.20
N ASP A 17 -16.69 -33.09 -4.97
CA ASP A 17 -17.58 -33.20 -3.80
C ASP A 17 -16.95 -33.85 -2.54
N SER A 18 -15.64 -34.12 -2.55
CA SER A 18 -14.95 -34.82 -1.45
C SER A 18 -14.26 -33.89 -0.44
N LEU A 19 -14.68 -32.63 -0.37
CA LEU A 19 -14.27 -31.71 0.71
C LEU A 19 -15.19 -31.92 1.90
N SER A 20 -14.89 -32.92 2.73
CA SER A 20 -15.47 -33.02 4.08
C SER A 20 -15.29 -31.68 4.81
N ARG A 21 -16.36 -30.89 4.93
CA ARG A 21 -16.48 -29.68 5.79
C ARG A 21 -15.17 -28.89 5.99
N LEU A 22 -14.68 -28.32 4.89
CA LEU A 22 -13.77 -27.17 4.79
C LEU A 22 -12.41 -27.31 5.48
N ASP A 23 -11.49 -28.05 4.85
CA ASP A 23 -10.07 -27.78 5.02
C ASP A 23 -9.73 -26.43 4.35
N TYR A 24 -9.96 -25.35 5.09
CA TYR A 24 -9.64 -23.99 4.66
C TYR A 24 -8.13 -23.81 4.41
N GLY A 25 -7.27 -24.60 5.06
CA GLY A 25 -5.83 -24.62 4.81
C GLY A 25 -5.53 -25.09 3.39
N ALA A 26 -5.97 -26.31 3.04
CA ALA A 26 -5.81 -26.86 1.70
C ALA A 26 -6.45 -25.96 0.63
N LYS A 27 -7.62 -25.39 0.89
CA LYS A 27 -8.28 -24.46 -0.03
C LYS A 27 -7.46 -23.17 -0.22
N SER A 28 -6.92 -22.60 0.85
CA SER A 28 -6.12 -21.37 0.79
C SER A 28 -4.82 -21.58 0.05
N HIS A 29 -4.14 -22.70 0.30
CA HIS A 29 -2.96 -23.10 -0.48
C HIS A 29 -3.29 -23.24 -1.96
N ARG A 30 -4.38 -23.94 -2.31
CA ARG A 30 -4.76 -24.10 -3.72
C ARG A 30 -5.07 -22.77 -4.40
N VAL A 31 -5.75 -21.86 -3.72
CA VAL A 31 -6.04 -20.52 -4.24
C VAL A 31 -4.75 -19.73 -4.43
N ARG A 32 -3.84 -19.74 -3.45
CA ARG A 32 -2.52 -19.10 -3.57
C ARG A 32 -1.76 -19.63 -4.79
N ASP A 33 -1.67 -20.94 -4.94
CA ASP A 33 -0.92 -21.56 -6.05
C ASP A 33 -1.51 -21.14 -7.40
N LEU A 34 -2.84 -21.13 -7.53
CA LEU A 34 -3.51 -20.62 -8.74
C LEU A 34 -3.22 -19.12 -8.99
N LEU A 35 -3.18 -18.30 -7.95
CA LEU A 35 -2.83 -16.88 -8.09
C LEU A 35 -1.37 -16.71 -8.55
N GLU A 36 -0.44 -17.46 -7.97
CA GLU A 36 0.98 -17.44 -8.36
C GLU A 36 1.18 -17.94 -9.79
N GLU A 37 0.48 -18.99 -10.21
CA GLU A 37 0.53 -19.52 -11.59
C GLU A 37 0.01 -18.49 -12.63
N ASN A 38 -1.02 -17.71 -12.30
CA ASN A 38 -1.67 -16.80 -13.25
C ASN A 38 -1.11 -15.37 -13.23
N TYR A 39 -0.61 -14.90 -12.09
CA TYR A 39 -0.17 -13.53 -11.87
C TYR A 39 1.32 -13.41 -11.48
N GLY A 40 1.99 -14.53 -11.26
CA GLY A 40 3.34 -14.57 -10.68
C GLY A 40 3.32 -14.37 -9.17
N ARG A 41 4.47 -14.62 -8.52
CA ARG A 41 4.68 -14.14 -7.15
C ARG A 41 4.91 -12.64 -7.18
N PRO A 42 4.25 -11.87 -6.28
CA PRO A 42 4.61 -10.47 -6.11
C PRO A 42 6.10 -10.38 -5.80
N GLU A 43 6.84 -9.67 -6.63
CA GLU A 43 8.24 -9.36 -6.31
C GLU A 43 8.23 -8.54 -5.01
N ALA A 44 8.95 -9.03 -3.99
CA ALA A 44 9.33 -8.15 -2.89
C ALA A 44 10.03 -6.96 -3.52
N ALA A 45 9.63 -5.72 -3.17
CA ALA A 45 10.19 -4.51 -3.77
C ALA A 45 11.71 -4.61 -3.80
N ALA A 46 12.26 -4.86 -4.99
CA ALA A 46 13.68 -5.20 -5.13
C ALA A 46 14.51 -4.03 -4.60
N GLY A 47 15.36 -4.31 -3.62
CA GLY A 47 16.27 -3.32 -3.02
C GLY A 47 15.98 -2.93 -1.58
N GLY A 48 14.85 -3.36 -0.99
CA GLY A 48 14.50 -2.96 0.38
C GLY A 48 14.14 -1.48 0.44
N ARG A 49 12.89 -1.17 0.76
CA ARG A 49 12.48 0.20 1.02
C ARG A 49 12.80 0.51 2.47
N GLU A 50 13.37 1.69 2.75
CA GLU A 50 13.50 2.16 4.13
C GLU A 50 12.13 2.09 4.83
N PRO A 51 12.02 1.51 6.03
CA PRO A 51 10.72 1.29 6.69
C PRO A 51 9.84 2.55 6.77
N ILE A 52 10.45 3.72 6.99
CA ILE A 52 9.74 5.00 7.01
C ILE A 52 9.12 5.34 5.65
N ASP A 53 9.83 5.09 4.54
CA ASP A 53 9.32 5.31 3.20
C ASP A 53 8.14 4.39 2.89
N ALA A 54 8.14 3.16 3.44
CA ALA A 54 7.03 2.23 3.29
C ALA A 54 5.79 2.74 4.03
N LEU A 55 5.95 3.29 5.24
CA LEU A 55 4.87 3.90 6.01
C LEU A 55 4.28 5.13 5.31
N VAL A 56 5.12 6.07 4.85
CA VAL A 56 4.70 7.26 4.10
C VAL A 56 3.93 6.84 2.85
N ARG A 57 4.46 5.88 2.10
CA ARG A 57 3.82 5.31 0.91
C ARG A 57 2.43 4.72 1.23
N ALA A 58 2.30 3.99 2.32
CA ALA A 58 1.03 3.39 2.74
C ALA A 58 -0.04 4.45 3.04
N ILE A 59 0.33 5.57 3.66
CA ILE A 59 -0.59 6.70 3.89
C ILE A 59 -1.02 7.34 2.57
N ILE A 60 -0.07 7.58 1.66
CA ILE A 60 -0.34 8.25 0.38
C ILE A 60 -1.21 7.38 -0.53
N GLY A 61 -1.00 6.06 -0.52
CA GLY A 61 -1.72 5.10 -1.38
C GLY A 61 -3.20 4.89 -1.06
N GLN A 62 -3.68 5.38 0.09
CA GLN A 62 -5.08 5.23 0.48
C GLN A 62 -6.00 5.94 -0.51
N ASN A 63 -6.93 5.20 -1.14
CA ASN A 63 -7.85 5.72 -2.16
C ASN A 63 -7.14 6.41 -3.34
N THR A 64 -6.00 5.85 -3.79
CA THR A 64 -5.14 6.45 -4.82
C THR A 64 -4.72 5.40 -5.85
N SER A 65 -4.58 5.81 -7.11
CA SER A 65 -3.98 4.96 -8.14
C SER A 65 -2.46 4.97 -8.06
N HIS A 66 -1.81 3.87 -8.43
CA HIS A 66 -0.34 3.76 -8.38
C HIS A 66 0.39 4.93 -9.07
N PRO A 67 0.02 5.38 -10.29
CA PRO A 67 0.67 6.53 -10.93
C PRO A 67 0.53 7.84 -10.15
N ASN A 68 -0.62 8.06 -9.51
CA ASN A 68 -0.87 9.27 -8.72
C ASN A 68 -0.09 9.26 -7.41
N GLN A 69 0.03 8.09 -6.79
CA GLN A 69 0.85 7.88 -5.61
C GLN A 69 2.34 8.15 -5.90
N GLU A 70 2.89 7.59 -7.00
CA GLU A 70 4.28 7.86 -7.39
C GLU A 70 4.51 9.35 -7.70
N ARG A 71 3.57 10.01 -8.39
CA ARG A 71 3.65 11.46 -8.65
C ARG A 71 3.68 12.28 -7.36
N ALA A 72 2.87 11.93 -6.37
CA ALA A 72 2.84 12.63 -5.09
C ALA A 72 4.13 12.40 -4.29
N LEU A 73 4.64 11.16 -4.27
CA LEU A 73 5.92 10.83 -3.63
C LEU A 73 7.09 11.56 -4.26
N ALA A 74 7.17 11.59 -5.59
CA ALA A 74 8.21 12.33 -6.30
C ALA A 74 8.18 13.84 -5.96
N ARG A 75 6.98 14.43 -5.85
CA ARG A 75 6.83 15.83 -5.41
C ARG A 75 7.30 16.04 -3.98
N LEU A 76 6.92 15.14 -3.07
CA LEU A 76 7.34 15.20 -1.67
C LEU A 76 8.86 15.08 -1.55
N HIS A 77 9.49 14.07 -2.15
CA HIS A 77 10.95 13.91 -2.09
C HIS A 77 11.71 15.11 -2.70
N ALA A 78 11.18 15.70 -3.78
CA ALA A 78 11.79 16.88 -4.38
C ALA A 78 11.69 18.12 -3.48
N ARG A 79 10.62 18.25 -2.69
CA ARG A 79 10.36 19.41 -1.83
C ARG A 79 10.94 19.24 -0.42
N PHE A 80 10.90 18.02 0.09
CA PHE A 80 11.29 17.58 1.43
C PHE A 80 12.22 16.37 1.26
N PRO A 81 13.53 16.61 1.05
CA PRO A 81 14.52 15.52 0.94
C PRO A 81 14.64 14.68 2.21
N ASP A 82 14.16 15.22 3.32
CA ASP A 82 14.15 14.61 4.63
C ASP A 82 12.73 14.68 5.23
N TRP A 83 12.27 13.60 5.85
CA TRP A 83 10.90 13.51 6.36
C TRP A 83 10.69 14.36 7.62
N GLU A 84 11.74 14.59 8.39
CA GLU A 84 11.81 15.51 9.52
C GLU A 84 11.40 16.93 9.07
N LEU A 85 11.84 17.36 7.88
CA LEU A 85 11.48 18.65 7.30
C LEU A 85 9.99 18.70 6.91
N LEU A 86 9.41 17.56 6.51
CA LEU A 86 7.99 17.48 6.19
C LEU A 86 7.13 17.73 7.44
N ALA A 87 7.54 17.26 8.62
CA ALA A 87 6.79 17.46 9.86
C ALA A 87 6.67 18.95 10.24
N ALA A 88 7.73 19.73 10.00
CA ALA A 88 7.76 21.17 10.29
C ALA A 88 7.30 22.06 9.12
N ALA A 89 7.03 21.48 7.95
CA ALA A 89 6.68 22.23 6.76
C ALA A 89 5.33 22.95 6.89
N PRO A 90 5.12 24.08 6.17
CA PRO A 90 3.79 24.66 6.03
C PRO A 90 2.80 23.64 5.48
N LEU A 91 1.66 23.45 6.15
CA LEU A 91 0.66 22.46 5.76
C LEU A 91 0.23 22.60 4.29
N ALA A 92 0.10 23.84 3.81
CA ALA A 92 -0.27 24.14 2.42
C ALA A 92 0.72 23.55 1.40
N ASP A 93 2.01 23.52 1.71
CA ASP A 93 3.05 22.97 0.83
C ASP A 93 2.92 21.44 0.73
N VAL A 94 2.64 20.78 1.86
CA VAL A 94 2.42 19.33 1.91
C VAL A 94 1.14 18.95 1.16
N VAL A 95 0.05 19.73 1.35
CA VAL A 95 -1.20 19.56 0.58
C VAL A 95 -0.96 19.69 -0.93
N ALA A 96 -0.19 20.69 -1.36
CA ALA A 96 0.12 20.90 -2.78
C ALA A 96 0.86 19.72 -3.39
N CYS A 97 1.80 19.12 -2.64
CA CYS A 97 2.52 17.91 -3.07
C CYS A 97 1.58 16.71 -3.22
N LEU A 98 0.64 16.55 -2.28
CA LEU A 98 -0.31 15.43 -2.22
C LEU A 98 -1.52 15.56 -3.14
N HIS A 99 -1.74 16.71 -3.78
CA HIS A 99 -2.90 16.95 -4.65
C HIS A 99 -3.16 15.82 -5.69
N PRO A 100 -2.15 15.26 -6.39
CA PRO A 100 -2.38 14.16 -7.35
C PRO A 100 -2.92 12.89 -6.70
N ALA A 101 -2.60 12.64 -5.43
CA ALA A 101 -3.01 11.44 -4.72
C ALA A 101 -4.46 11.49 -4.21
N GLY A 102 -5.15 12.62 -4.32
CA GLY A 102 -6.48 12.81 -3.76
C GLY A 102 -6.49 12.79 -2.23
N LEU A 103 -7.57 13.32 -1.63
CA LEU A 103 -7.71 13.48 -0.18
C LEU A 103 -6.54 14.26 0.47
N ALA A 104 -5.93 15.19 -0.27
CA ALA A 104 -4.71 15.88 0.17
C ALA A 104 -4.89 16.63 1.49
N ASN A 105 -6.05 17.28 1.68
CA ASN A 105 -6.37 18.00 2.91
C ASN A 105 -6.54 17.08 4.13
N GLN A 106 -6.86 15.80 3.93
CA GLN A 106 -6.93 14.81 5.02
C GLN A 106 -5.57 14.12 5.23
N LYS A 107 -4.86 13.80 4.14
CA LYS A 107 -3.58 13.08 4.19
C LYS A 107 -2.45 13.94 4.71
N ALA A 108 -2.36 15.21 4.32
CA ALA A 108 -1.28 16.11 4.73
C ALA A 108 -1.16 16.27 6.25
N PRO A 109 -2.22 16.66 7.00
CA PRO A 109 -2.11 16.83 8.44
C PRO A 109 -1.88 15.48 9.15
N ARG A 110 -2.47 14.39 8.65
CA ARG A 110 -2.24 13.04 9.19
C ARG A 110 -0.79 12.60 9.02
N LEU A 111 -0.20 12.86 7.86
CA LEU A 111 1.19 12.53 7.57
C LEU A 111 2.13 13.32 8.49
N GLN A 112 1.94 14.63 8.61
CA GLN A 112 2.76 15.47 9.50
C GLN A 112 2.65 15.01 10.96
N ALA A 113 1.43 14.78 11.45
CA ALA A 113 1.20 14.33 12.82
C ALA A 113 1.87 12.98 13.10
N LEU A 114 1.81 12.03 12.17
CA LEU A 114 2.44 10.72 12.30
C LEU A 114 3.97 10.82 12.39
N ILE A 115 4.60 11.61 11.51
CA ILE A 115 6.05 11.81 11.53
C ILE A 115 6.47 12.51 12.82
N ALA A 116 5.75 13.56 13.24
CA ALA A 116 6.01 14.26 14.49
C ALA A 116 5.88 13.33 15.71
N GLN A 117 4.85 12.48 15.74
CA GLN A 117 4.64 11.51 16.82
C GLN A 117 5.79 10.50 16.92
N ILE A 118 6.26 9.95 15.80
CA ILE A 118 7.39 9.02 15.79
C ILE A 118 8.65 9.70 16.33
N LEU A 119 8.92 10.94 15.89
CA LEU A 119 10.05 11.72 16.39
C LEU A 119 9.95 12.00 17.89
N ASP A 120 8.77 12.34 18.40
CA ASP A 120 8.54 12.58 19.82
C ASP A 120 8.75 11.32 20.66
N GLU A 121 8.21 10.18 20.21
CA GLU A 121 8.28 8.91 20.94
C GLU A 121 9.65 8.21 20.85
N ARG A 122 10.43 8.46 19.80
CA ARG A 122 11.63 7.66 19.47
C ARG A 122 12.89 8.49 19.27
N GLY A 123 12.77 9.79 19.04
CA GLY A 123 13.89 10.69 18.71
C GLY A 123 14.48 10.47 17.29
N SER A 124 13.93 9.54 16.50
CA SER A 124 14.38 9.27 15.13
C SER A 124 13.26 8.61 14.32
N LEU A 125 13.35 8.69 12.99
CA LEU A 125 12.44 7.99 12.06
C LEU A 125 12.89 6.57 11.72
N ASP A 126 13.85 5.99 12.46
CA ASP A 126 14.28 4.62 12.26
C ASP A 126 13.27 3.62 12.82
N LEU A 127 12.53 2.94 11.93
CA LEU A 127 11.54 1.93 12.32
C LEU A 127 12.08 0.49 12.27
N ARG A 128 13.40 0.28 12.13
CA ARG A 128 13.98 -1.07 12.05
C ARG A 128 13.80 -1.87 13.34
N PHE A 129 13.57 -1.21 14.48
CA PHE A 129 13.25 -1.88 15.74
C PHE A 129 11.98 -2.75 15.67
N LEU A 130 11.06 -2.45 14.74
CA LEU A 130 9.85 -3.25 14.53
C LEU A 130 10.18 -4.70 14.12
N ALA A 131 11.33 -4.93 13.48
CA ALA A 131 11.75 -6.26 13.05
C ALA A 131 12.12 -7.19 14.21
N THR A 132 12.42 -6.63 15.38
CA THR A 132 12.78 -7.39 16.59
C THR A 132 11.66 -7.42 17.63
N MET A 133 10.52 -6.81 17.34
CA MET A 133 9.36 -6.85 18.22
C MET A 133 8.66 -8.20 18.08
N GLU A 134 8.18 -8.72 19.22
CA GLU A 134 7.24 -9.84 19.19
C GLU A 134 5.93 -9.40 18.55
N VAL A 135 5.38 -10.25 17.69
CA VAL A 135 4.05 -10.03 17.12
C VAL A 135 3.04 -10.29 18.23
N GLY A 136 2.29 -9.25 18.62
CA GLY A 136 1.19 -9.40 19.56
C GLY A 136 0.10 -10.34 19.02
N GLU A 137 -0.65 -10.96 19.92
CA GLU A 137 -1.82 -11.81 19.56
C GLU A 137 -2.92 -11.05 18.81
#